data_AF-A0A4P9WG95-F1
#
_entry.id   AF-A0A4P9WG95-F1
#
_cell.length_a   1.000
_cell.length_b   1.000
_cell.length_c   1.000
_cell.angle_alpha   90.00
_cell.angle_beta   90.00
_cell.angle_gamma   90.00
#
_symmetry.space_group_name_H-M   'P 1'
#
loop_
_entity.id
_entity.type
_entity.pdbx_description
1 polymer ?
#
loop_
_entity_poly.entity_id
_entity_poly.type
_entity_poly.pdbx_seq_one_letter_code
_entity_poly.pdbx_strand_id
1 'polypeptide(L)'
;MSKELRNAFAAAKKDGYPTENDTVDTMLALQSGGADIIELGVPFSDPIADGPTIQESSFKALQNGIDIPATLGFVTRARAQGLTVPVVLMGYFNPFLIYGDRQLMQDCVDVGVSGFIVVDLPPEEAVRFRDLCAEFGLSYIPLIAPSTTDFRIKALIHVADSFIYVVSTLGVTGARADVSSDLPHLIARIKKYTSLPLAVGFGVSTRDHFVNVGGRAEGVVIGSEIINVLTSAEPGQGSKAVGKFASWITGRSGVVGAAPAVEHEVAPNAHATEAFVGHAHVLPPRFGEFGGQYAPEALVDCLEEIEQAFNNAKKDPAFWAEFKSHYAFIGRPSPLHLAKRLTEEAGGARIWLKREDLNHTGSHKINNALGQVLLAKRLGKKRIIAETGAGQHGVATATVCAKFGLECIVYMGAEDVRRQALNVFRIRLLGAKVIAVESGSKTLKDAVNEAMRDWVTNVTTTHYILGSAIGPHPFPTIVREFQSVIGRETRSSMLEQIGKLPDAVIACVGGGSNAIGMFHPFLNDTSVRIIGVEAGGD
;
A
#
# COMPACT_ATOMS: atom_id res chain seq x y z
N MET A 1 0.44 -23.40 -18.39
CA MET A 1 1.17 -22.93 -19.60
C MET A 1 1.48 -24.12 -20.51
N SER A 2 1.31 -24.03 -21.83
CA SER A 2 1.47 -25.17 -22.76
C SER A 2 2.91 -25.69 -22.83
N LYS A 3 3.11 -26.99 -23.08
CA LYS A 3 4.42 -27.66 -23.24
C LYS A 3 5.19 -27.32 -24.52
N GLU A 4 4.60 -26.59 -25.46
CA GLU A 4 5.36 -26.02 -26.58
C GLU A 4 6.12 -24.80 -26.05
N LEU A 5 7.43 -24.70 -26.35
CA LEU A 5 8.31 -23.56 -26.02
C LEU A 5 7.72 -22.23 -26.50
N ARG A 6 6.79 -21.67 -25.73
CA ARG A 6 6.01 -20.46 -26.04
C ARG A 6 5.87 -19.63 -24.78
N ASN A 7 6.22 -18.35 -24.88
CA ASN A 7 6.11 -17.41 -23.76
C ASN A 7 4.63 -17.02 -23.59
N ALA A 8 4.08 -17.19 -22.40
CA ALA A 8 2.71 -16.81 -22.08
C ALA A 8 2.56 -15.28 -22.10
N PHE A 9 1.59 -14.75 -22.84
CA PHE A 9 1.22 -13.33 -22.78
C PHE A 9 0.13 -13.14 -21.73
N ALA A 10 0.49 -12.49 -20.62
CA ALA A 10 -0.45 -12.05 -19.60
C ALA A 10 -0.80 -10.58 -19.84
N ALA A 11 -2.05 -10.31 -20.19
CA ALA A 11 -2.53 -8.98 -20.49
C ALA A 11 -3.25 -8.39 -19.27
N ALA A 12 -2.77 -7.27 -18.73
CA ALA A 12 -3.43 -6.58 -17.62
C ALA A 12 -4.29 -5.41 -18.12
N LYS A 13 -5.58 -5.42 -17.76
CA LYS A 13 -6.55 -4.38 -18.09
C LYS A 13 -7.30 -3.96 -16.84
N LYS A 14 -7.69 -2.68 -16.75
CA LYS A 14 -8.61 -2.18 -15.72
C LYS A 14 -10.06 -2.28 -16.16
N ASP A 15 -10.92 -2.79 -15.28
CA ASP A 15 -12.35 -2.90 -15.53
C ASP A 15 -13.03 -1.56 -15.70
N GLY A 16 -13.98 -1.49 -16.64
CA GLY A 16 -14.71 -0.27 -17.00
C GLY A 16 -13.85 0.91 -17.44
N TYR A 17 -12.62 0.65 -17.88
CA TYR A 17 -11.77 1.64 -18.53
C TYR A 17 -11.62 1.37 -20.05
N PRO A 18 -11.75 2.41 -20.91
CA PRO A 18 -12.11 3.79 -20.57
C PRO A 18 -13.60 3.95 -20.23
N THR A 19 -14.46 3.04 -20.73
CA THR A 19 -15.88 2.94 -20.38
C THR A 19 -16.25 1.50 -19.98
N GLU A 20 -17.41 1.34 -19.35
CA GLU A 20 -17.98 0.03 -19.01
C GLU A 20 -18.02 -0.91 -20.24
N ASN A 21 -18.52 -0.41 -21.37
CA ASN A 21 -18.78 -1.18 -22.58
C ASN A 21 -17.51 -1.70 -23.25
N ASP A 22 -16.37 -1.03 -23.05
CA ASP A 22 -15.11 -1.43 -23.67
C ASP A 22 -14.50 -2.68 -23.04
N THR A 23 -14.94 -3.07 -21.84
CA THR A 23 -14.25 -4.11 -21.05
C THR A 23 -14.27 -5.46 -21.74
N VAL A 24 -15.48 -5.95 -22.06
CA VAL A 24 -15.71 -7.26 -22.67
C VAL A 24 -15.04 -7.35 -24.04
N ASP A 25 -15.24 -6.33 -24.89
CA ASP A 25 -14.65 -6.29 -26.23
C ASP A 25 -13.13 -6.29 -26.18
N THR A 26 -12.54 -5.59 -25.20
CA THR A 26 -11.08 -5.61 -25.04
C THR A 26 -10.58 -6.98 -24.59
N MET A 27 -11.28 -7.68 -23.69
CA MET A 27 -10.89 -9.03 -23.27
C MET A 27 -10.90 -10.01 -24.46
N LEU A 28 -11.92 -9.95 -25.30
CA LEU A 28 -12.01 -10.75 -26.52
C LEU A 28 -10.93 -10.39 -27.55
N ALA A 29 -10.61 -9.09 -27.67
CA ALA A 29 -9.54 -8.61 -28.55
C ALA A 29 -8.15 -9.06 -28.05
N LEU A 30 -7.91 -9.08 -26.75
CA LEU A 30 -6.68 -9.59 -26.13
C LEU A 30 -6.50 -11.08 -26.41
N GLN A 31 -7.55 -11.89 -26.21
CA GLN A 31 -7.54 -13.31 -26.57
C GLN A 31 -7.23 -13.49 -28.07
N SER A 32 -7.90 -12.74 -28.94
CA SER A 32 -7.70 -12.82 -30.39
C SER A 32 -6.30 -12.37 -30.84
N GLY A 33 -5.68 -11.48 -30.07
CA GLY A 33 -4.30 -11.03 -30.22
C GLY A 33 -3.25 -11.94 -29.59
N GLY A 34 -3.67 -13.09 -29.05
CA GLY A 34 -2.77 -14.13 -28.56
C GLY A 34 -2.42 -14.05 -27.07
N ALA A 35 -3.26 -13.41 -26.25
CA ALA A 35 -3.16 -13.51 -24.79
C ALA A 35 -3.43 -14.94 -24.32
N ASP A 36 -2.59 -15.43 -23.41
CA ASP A 36 -2.72 -16.75 -22.79
C ASP A 36 -3.42 -16.65 -21.43
N ILE A 37 -3.32 -15.50 -20.76
CA ILE A 37 -3.98 -15.17 -19.50
C ILE A 37 -4.42 -13.71 -19.56
N ILE A 38 -5.62 -13.41 -19.05
CA ILE A 38 -6.06 -12.02 -18.84
C ILE A 38 -6.06 -11.74 -17.35
N GLU A 39 -5.25 -10.76 -16.95
CA GLU A 39 -5.28 -10.15 -15.64
C GLU A 39 -6.30 -9.01 -15.68
N LEU A 40 -7.38 -9.16 -14.91
CA LEU A 40 -8.47 -8.23 -14.84
C LEU A 40 -8.39 -7.44 -13.53
N GLY A 41 -8.10 -6.15 -13.67
CA GLY A 41 -7.76 -5.26 -12.57
C GLY A 41 -9.00 -4.70 -11.88
N VAL A 42 -9.25 -5.19 -10.67
CA VAL A 42 -10.34 -4.73 -9.79
C VAL A 42 -10.03 -3.32 -9.29
N PRO A 43 -10.89 -2.32 -9.52
CA PRO A 43 -10.63 -0.94 -9.10
C PRO A 43 -10.54 -0.81 -7.60
N PHE A 44 -9.52 -0.06 -7.17
CA PHE A 44 -9.30 0.29 -5.78
C PHE A 44 -8.93 1.76 -5.68
N SER A 45 -9.36 2.38 -4.59
CA SER A 45 -9.20 3.80 -4.36
C SER A 45 -7.81 4.16 -3.84
N ASP A 46 -7.07 3.21 -3.28
CA ASP A 46 -5.75 3.42 -2.68
C ASP A 46 -4.68 2.49 -3.29
N PRO A 47 -4.47 2.53 -4.61
CA PRO A 47 -3.61 1.57 -5.30
C PRO A 47 -2.11 1.89 -5.16
N ILE A 48 -1.54 1.59 -3.98
CA ILE A 48 -0.19 2.00 -3.56
C ILE A 48 0.98 1.36 -4.35
N ALA A 49 0.77 0.22 -5.00
CA ALA A 49 1.78 -0.43 -5.84
C ALA A 49 1.69 -0.04 -7.33
N ASP A 50 0.59 0.58 -7.75
CA ASP A 50 0.26 0.77 -9.16
C ASP A 50 0.92 2.03 -9.71
N GLY A 51 1.47 1.99 -10.93
CA GLY A 51 1.99 3.15 -11.65
C GLY A 51 0.92 4.22 -11.95
N PRO A 52 1.30 5.49 -12.22
CA PRO A 52 0.34 6.57 -12.46
C PRO A 52 -0.73 6.24 -13.51
N THR A 53 -0.34 5.59 -14.61
CA THR A 53 -1.25 5.11 -15.66
C THR A 53 -2.33 4.18 -15.13
N ILE A 54 -1.96 3.20 -14.30
CA ILE A 54 -2.91 2.22 -13.75
C ILE A 54 -3.80 2.89 -12.69
N GLN A 55 -3.24 3.79 -11.86
CA GLN A 55 -4.03 4.54 -10.88
C GLN A 55 -5.10 5.41 -11.53
N GLU A 56 -4.74 6.14 -12.60
CA GLU A 56 -5.68 6.96 -13.35
C GLU A 56 -6.81 6.10 -13.94
N SER A 57 -6.47 4.94 -14.51
CA SER A 57 -7.48 3.99 -15.00
C SER A 57 -8.38 3.46 -13.88
N SER A 58 -7.82 3.19 -12.68
CA SER A 58 -8.56 2.72 -11.51
C SER A 58 -9.52 3.80 -10.98
N PHE A 59 -9.07 5.04 -10.90
CA PHE A 59 -9.90 6.17 -10.50
C PHE A 59 -11.06 6.39 -11.48
N LYS A 60 -10.78 6.31 -12.79
CA LYS A 60 -11.81 6.43 -13.82
C LYS A 60 -12.82 5.28 -13.76
N ALA A 61 -12.36 4.05 -13.52
CA ALA A 61 -13.22 2.90 -13.29
C ALA A 61 -14.15 3.09 -12.07
N LEU A 62 -13.63 3.58 -10.95
CA LEU A 62 -14.45 3.91 -9.78
C LEU A 62 -15.49 4.99 -10.08
N GLN A 63 -15.15 6.02 -10.85
CA GLN A 63 -16.10 7.04 -11.31
C GLN A 63 -17.21 6.47 -12.21
N ASN A 64 -16.90 5.41 -12.95
CA ASN A 64 -17.87 4.68 -13.77
C ASN A 64 -18.72 3.69 -12.92
N GLY A 65 -18.57 3.68 -11.59
CA GLY A 65 -19.36 2.84 -10.69
C GLY A 65 -18.93 1.38 -10.67
N ILE A 66 -17.70 1.08 -11.08
CA ILE A 66 -17.21 -0.30 -11.15
C ILE A 66 -16.79 -0.79 -9.76
N ASP A 67 -17.39 -1.89 -9.35
CA ASP A 67 -17.11 -2.66 -8.15
C ASP A 67 -16.89 -4.15 -8.49
N ILE A 68 -16.82 -5.02 -7.47
CA ILE A 68 -16.64 -6.47 -7.66
C ILE A 68 -17.81 -7.10 -8.43
N PRO A 69 -19.09 -6.88 -8.07
CA PRO A 69 -20.23 -7.33 -8.87
C PRO A 69 -20.15 -6.94 -10.35
N ALA A 70 -19.83 -5.68 -10.65
CA ALA A 70 -19.67 -5.22 -12.02
C ALA A 70 -18.53 -5.95 -12.73
N THR A 71 -17.40 -6.15 -12.03
CA THR A 71 -16.24 -6.90 -12.52
C THR A 71 -16.62 -8.34 -12.91
N LEU A 72 -17.30 -9.06 -12.02
CA LEU A 72 -17.77 -10.43 -12.28
C LEU A 72 -18.78 -10.46 -13.44
N GLY A 73 -19.63 -9.43 -13.55
CA GLY A 73 -20.55 -9.25 -14.67
C GLY A 73 -19.85 -9.10 -16.03
N PHE A 74 -18.66 -8.50 -16.09
CA PHE A 74 -17.86 -8.48 -17.32
C PHE A 74 -17.36 -9.87 -17.69
N VAL A 75 -16.88 -10.64 -16.70
CA VAL A 75 -16.40 -12.01 -16.95
C VAL A 75 -17.54 -12.88 -17.50
N THR A 76 -18.72 -12.85 -16.87
CA THR A 76 -19.91 -13.56 -17.35
C THR A 76 -20.24 -13.23 -18.81
N ARG A 77 -20.29 -11.94 -19.15
CA ARG A 77 -20.56 -11.49 -20.52
C ARG A 77 -19.47 -11.92 -21.51
N ALA A 78 -18.20 -11.83 -21.12
CA ALA A 78 -17.10 -12.24 -21.98
C ALA A 78 -17.10 -13.77 -22.22
N ARG A 79 -17.36 -14.58 -21.19
CA ARG A 79 -17.53 -16.04 -21.33
C ARG A 79 -18.67 -16.38 -22.28
N ALA A 80 -19.83 -15.72 -22.15
CA ALA A 80 -20.96 -15.90 -23.05
C ALA A 80 -20.65 -15.54 -24.51
N GLN A 81 -19.65 -14.69 -24.75
CA GLN A 81 -19.18 -14.28 -26.08
C GLN A 81 -17.96 -15.07 -26.58
N GLY A 82 -17.58 -16.16 -25.90
CA GLY A 82 -16.52 -17.06 -26.36
C GLY A 82 -15.12 -16.76 -25.81
N LEU A 83 -15.00 -16.01 -24.71
CA LEU A 83 -13.74 -15.91 -23.98
C LEU A 83 -13.41 -17.27 -23.32
N THR A 84 -12.29 -17.86 -23.71
CA THR A 84 -11.81 -19.17 -23.24
C THR A 84 -10.51 -19.09 -22.45
N VAL A 85 -9.73 -18.01 -22.62
CA VAL A 85 -8.49 -17.80 -21.87
C VAL A 85 -8.78 -17.65 -20.37
N PRO A 86 -7.92 -18.18 -19.48
CA PRO A 86 -8.01 -17.95 -18.04
C PRO A 86 -8.07 -16.46 -17.69
N VAL A 87 -8.93 -16.12 -16.73
CA VAL A 87 -9.08 -14.75 -16.20
C VAL A 87 -8.67 -14.77 -14.73
N VAL A 88 -7.70 -13.93 -14.37
CA VAL A 88 -7.22 -13.78 -13.00
C VAL A 88 -7.61 -12.39 -12.52
N LEU A 89 -8.21 -12.28 -11.34
CA LEU A 89 -8.50 -10.97 -10.75
C LEU A 89 -7.24 -10.43 -10.07
N MET A 90 -6.78 -9.25 -10.48
CA MET A 90 -5.72 -8.54 -9.77
C MET A 90 -6.29 -7.35 -9.01
N GLY A 91 -5.97 -7.26 -7.73
CA GLY A 91 -6.49 -6.18 -6.88
C GLY A 91 -5.81 -6.09 -5.52
N TYR A 92 -6.38 -5.25 -4.68
CA TYR A 92 -5.96 -5.06 -3.29
C TYR A 92 -6.91 -5.85 -2.39
N PHE A 93 -6.44 -6.27 -1.22
CA PHE A 93 -7.19 -7.17 -0.36
C PHE A 93 -8.46 -6.53 0.21
N ASN A 94 -8.45 -5.23 0.46
CA ASN A 94 -9.55 -4.56 1.16
C ASN A 94 -10.91 -4.67 0.42
N PRO A 95 -11.04 -4.41 -0.89
CA PRO A 95 -12.27 -4.71 -1.64
C PRO A 95 -12.74 -6.17 -1.51
N PHE A 96 -11.81 -7.13 -1.58
CA PHE A 96 -12.13 -8.56 -1.46
C PHE A 96 -12.64 -8.92 -0.07
N LEU A 97 -12.01 -8.36 0.98
CA LEU A 97 -12.42 -8.54 2.37
C LEU A 97 -13.83 -7.97 2.64
N ILE A 98 -14.14 -6.80 2.08
CA ILE A 98 -15.47 -6.17 2.22
C ILE A 98 -16.55 -7.01 1.54
N TYR A 99 -16.25 -7.59 0.37
CA TYR A 99 -17.16 -8.48 -0.34
C TYR A 99 -17.40 -9.80 0.41
N GLY A 100 -16.38 -10.28 1.12
CA GLY A 100 -16.39 -11.49 1.92
C GLY A 100 -15.74 -12.67 1.18
N ASP A 101 -14.65 -13.19 1.75
CA ASP A 101 -13.76 -14.14 1.07
C ASP A 101 -14.48 -15.37 0.48
N ARG A 102 -15.34 -16.05 1.27
CA ARG A 102 -16.06 -17.24 0.76
C ARG A 102 -17.06 -16.92 -0.35
N GLN A 103 -17.79 -15.82 -0.21
CA GLN A 103 -18.74 -15.38 -1.23
C GLN A 103 -17.99 -15.01 -2.51
N LEU A 104 -16.88 -14.29 -2.38
CA LEU A 104 -16.00 -13.96 -3.49
C LEU A 104 -15.52 -15.21 -4.24
N MET A 105 -15.05 -16.24 -3.53
CA MET A 105 -14.59 -17.48 -4.16
C MET A 105 -15.73 -18.16 -4.95
N GLN A 106 -16.90 -18.32 -4.34
CA GLN A 106 -18.05 -18.96 -4.99
C GLN A 106 -18.46 -18.20 -6.26
N ASP A 107 -18.64 -16.88 -6.16
CA ASP A 107 -19.08 -16.06 -7.29
C ASP A 107 -18.01 -16.05 -8.40
N CYS A 108 -16.72 -16.09 -8.05
CA CYS A 108 -15.63 -16.24 -9.01
C CYS A 108 -15.68 -17.57 -9.77
N VAL A 109 -15.94 -18.69 -9.07
CA VAL A 109 -16.13 -20.01 -9.70
C VAL A 109 -17.31 -19.97 -10.65
N ASP A 110 -18.44 -19.42 -10.22
CA ASP A 110 -19.69 -19.39 -10.99
C ASP A 110 -19.55 -18.64 -12.33
N VAL A 111 -18.73 -17.58 -12.37
CA VAL A 111 -18.49 -16.80 -13.60
C VAL A 111 -17.25 -17.27 -14.38
N GLY A 112 -16.48 -18.23 -13.87
CA GLY A 112 -15.30 -18.78 -14.54
C GLY A 112 -14.04 -17.90 -14.43
N VAL A 113 -13.83 -17.25 -13.30
CA VAL A 113 -12.53 -16.72 -12.87
C VAL A 113 -11.61 -17.88 -12.47
N SER A 114 -10.32 -17.75 -12.74
CA SER A 114 -9.31 -18.81 -12.57
C SER A 114 -8.40 -18.61 -11.35
N GLY A 115 -8.38 -17.42 -10.75
CA GLY A 115 -7.54 -17.14 -9.59
C GLY A 115 -7.37 -15.66 -9.28
N PHE A 116 -6.44 -15.36 -8.37
CA PHE A 116 -6.18 -14.03 -7.84
C PHE A 116 -4.70 -13.67 -7.82
N ILE A 117 -4.42 -12.38 -8.06
CA ILE A 117 -3.19 -11.70 -7.67
C ILE A 117 -3.60 -10.61 -6.67
N VAL A 118 -3.23 -10.77 -5.40
CA VAL A 118 -3.54 -9.79 -4.35
C VAL A 118 -2.28 -9.03 -3.99
N VAL A 119 -2.23 -7.76 -4.39
CA VAL A 119 -0.98 -6.99 -4.50
C VAL A 119 -0.38 -6.62 -3.14
N ASP A 120 -1.22 -6.45 -2.12
CA ASP A 120 -0.86 -5.98 -0.78
C ASP A 120 -1.13 -7.04 0.31
N LEU A 121 -1.36 -8.30 -0.05
CA LEU A 121 -1.61 -9.37 0.91
C LEU A 121 -0.32 -10.16 1.17
N PRO A 122 0.41 -9.89 2.28
CA PRO A 122 1.63 -10.61 2.58
C PRO A 122 1.33 -12.09 2.88
N PRO A 123 2.25 -13.01 2.60
CA PRO A 123 2.03 -14.46 2.73
C PRO A 123 1.53 -14.93 4.10
N GLU A 124 2.00 -14.28 5.16
CA GLU A 124 1.63 -14.55 6.55
C GLU A 124 0.14 -14.27 6.80
N GLU A 125 -0.41 -13.25 6.13
CA GLU A 125 -1.83 -12.90 6.16
C GLU A 125 -2.62 -13.66 5.07
N ALA A 126 -1.95 -14.14 4.03
CA ALA A 126 -2.54 -14.81 2.88
C ALA A 126 -3.00 -16.23 3.16
N VAL A 127 -2.52 -16.90 4.22
CA VAL A 127 -2.78 -18.34 4.47
C VAL A 127 -4.27 -18.68 4.35
N ARG A 128 -5.13 -17.93 5.07
CA ARG A 128 -6.59 -18.16 5.03
C ARG A 128 -7.17 -17.96 3.63
N PHE A 129 -6.78 -16.87 2.97
CA PHE A 129 -7.28 -16.53 1.64
C PHE A 129 -6.84 -17.56 0.60
N ARG A 130 -5.59 -17.99 0.66
CA ARG A 130 -5.02 -19.04 -0.20
C ARG A 130 -5.71 -20.39 0.02
N ASP A 131 -5.95 -20.77 1.28
CA ASP A 131 -6.64 -22.02 1.59
C ASP A 131 -8.08 -22.02 1.06
N LEU A 132 -8.75 -20.86 1.11
CA LEU A 132 -10.05 -20.67 0.46
C LEU A 132 -9.94 -20.73 -1.07
N CYS A 133 -8.90 -20.14 -1.69
CA CYS A 133 -8.68 -20.31 -3.13
C CYS A 133 -8.56 -21.80 -3.49
N ALA A 134 -7.74 -22.55 -2.75
CA ALA A 134 -7.53 -23.97 -2.96
C ALA A 134 -8.81 -24.80 -2.77
N GLU A 135 -9.61 -24.51 -1.74
CA GLU A 135 -10.90 -25.17 -1.47
C GLU A 135 -11.86 -25.06 -2.66
N PHE A 136 -11.84 -23.91 -3.36
CA PHE A 136 -12.72 -23.62 -4.49
C PHE A 136 -12.06 -23.90 -5.86
N GLY A 137 -10.83 -24.43 -5.90
CA GLY A 137 -10.11 -24.71 -7.14
C GLY A 137 -9.64 -23.44 -7.89
N LEU A 138 -9.48 -22.32 -7.18
CA LEU A 138 -8.95 -21.06 -7.68
C LEU A 138 -7.46 -20.96 -7.37
N SER A 139 -6.69 -20.35 -8.27
CA SER A 139 -5.26 -20.15 -8.07
C SER A 139 -4.96 -18.91 -7.22
N TYR A 140 -3.99 -18.99 -6.31
CA TYR A 140 -3.39 -17.83 -5.67
C TYR A 140 -1.97 -17.60 -6.21
N ILE A 141 -1.75 -16.46 -6.86
CA ILE A 141 -0.49 -16.13 -7.55
C ILE A 141 0.29 -15.12 -6.70
N PRO A 142 1.37 -15.55 -6.02
CA PRO A 142 2.19 -14.65 -5.22
C PRO A 142 3.11 -13.78 -6.07
N LEU A 143 3.47 -12.63 -5.52
CA LEU A 143 4.44 -11.70 -6.12
C LEU A 143 5.82 -11.87 -5.49
N ILE A 144 6.87 -11.78 -6.30
CA ILE A 144 8.26 -11.64 -5.85
C ILE A 144 8.84 -10.35 -6.41
N ALA A 145 9.46 -9.55 -5.55
CA ALA A 145 10.13 -8.30 -5.90
C ALA A 145 11.67 -8.46 -5.82
N PRO A 146 12.46 -7.51 -6.37
CA PRO A 146 13.92 -7.59 -6.28
C PRO A 146 14.45 -7.51 -4.85
N SER A 147 13.70 -6.82 -3.96
CA SER A 147 14.02 -6.71 -2.53
C SER A 147 13.80 -8.01 -1.77
N THR A 148 12.88 -8.88 -2.23
CA THR A 148 12.51 -10.12 -1.53
C THR A 148 13.74 -10.98 -1.23
N THR A 149 13.91 -11.31 0.06
CA THR A 149 15.01 -12.17 0.53
C THR A 149 14.86 -13.63 0.10
N ASP A 150 15.98 -14.37 0.05
CA ASP A 150 15.97 -15.81 -0.29
C ASP A 150 15.12 -16.66 0.66
N PHE A 151 14.99 -16.25 1.93
CA PHE A 151 14.09 -16.88 2.88
C PHE A 151 12.63 -16.70 2.45
N ARG A 152 12.22 -15.45 2.15
CA ARG A 152 10.86 -15.13 1.69
C ARG A 152 10.53 -15.75 0.34
N ILE A 153 11.48 -15.77 -0.60
CA ILE A 153 11.31 -16.47 -1.90
C ILE A 153 10.89 -17.91 -1.67
N LYS A 154 11.57 -18.64 -0.76
CA LYS A 154 11.19 -20.02 -0.44
C LYS A 154 9.78 -20.08 0.11
N ALA A 155 9.42 -19.21 1.05
CA ALA A 155 8.09 -19.23 1.65
C ALA A 155 6.97 -18.92 0.62
N LEU A 156 7.17 -17.91 -0.24
CA LEU A 156 6.29 -17.55 -1.36
C LEU A 156 6.12 -18.70 -2.36
N ILE A 157 7.18 -19.46 -2.64
CA ILE A 157 7.10 -20.64 -3.52
C ILE A 157 6.19 -21.73 -2.93
N HIS A 158 6.14 -21.91 -1.61
CA HIS A 158 5.29 -22.93 -0.98
C HIS A 158 3.79 -22.59 -1.04
N VAL A 159 3.45 -21.30 -1.22
CA VAL A 159 2.06 -20.85 -1.37
C VAL A 159 1.64 -20.66 -2.83
N ALA A 160 2.59 -20.69 -3.77
CA ALA A 160 2.31 -20.64 -5.21
C ALA A 160 1.79 -21.99 -5.72
N ASP A 161 0.71 -21.98 -6.50
CA ASP A 161 0.10 -23.20 -7.08
C ASP A 161 0.17 -23.26 -8.62
N SER A 162 0.26 -22.12 -9.31
CA SER A 162 0.23 -22.05 -10.78
C SER A 162 1.51 -21.46 -11.38
N PHE A 163 1.82 -20.20 -11.07
CA PHE A 163 3.01 -19.49 -11.47
C PHE A 163 3.35 -18.40 -10.45
N ILE A 164 4.53 -17.82 -10.58
CA ILE A 164 4.97 -16.71 -9.74
C ILE A 164 5.01 -15.43 -10.56
N TYR A 165 4.40 -14.37 -10.04
CA TYR A 165 4.49 -13.04 -10.63
C TYR A 165 5.79 -12.38 -10.17
N VAL A 166 6.70 -12.08 -11.10
CA VAL A 166 7.97 -11.40 -10.81
C VAL A 166 7.85 -9.93 -11.18
N VAL A 167 7.96 -9.07 -10.17
CA VAL A 167 8.01 -7.62 -10.34
C VAL A 167 9.48 -7.25 -10.64
N SER A 168 9.79 -6.89 -11.89
CA SER A 168 11.21 -6.79 -12.32
C SER A 168 11.93 -5.48 -11.96
N THR A 169 11.25 -4.51 -11.35
CA THR A 169 11.92 -3.34 -10.78
C THR A 169 11.38 -3.03 -9.38
N LEU A 170 12.21 -2.37 -8.57
CA LEU A 170 11.77 -1.72 -7.33
C LEU A 170 10.89 -0.49 -7.60
N GLY A 171 10.50 -0.21 -8.85
CA GLY A 171 9.67 0.92 -9.23
C GLY A 171 8.29 0.49 -9.72
N VAL A 172 7.44 1.47 -9.97
CA VAL A 172 6.05 1.30 -10.45
C VAL A 172 5.92 1.37 -11.96
N THR A 173 4.87 0.71 -12.47
CA THR A 173 4.67 0.43 -13.89
C THR A 173 4.78 1.69 -14.78
N GLY A 174 5.75 1.69 -15.68
CA GLY A 174 5.98 2.73 -16.70
C GLY A 174 7.07 2.26 -17.68
N ALA A 175 6.96 2.64 -18.95
CA ALA A 175 7.91 2.25 -19.98
C ALA A 175 9.30 2.86 -19.69
N ARG A 176 10.26 2.03 -19.27
CA ARG A 176 11.68 2.40 -19.27
C ARG A 176 12.27 2.02 -20.63
N ALA A 177 13.31 2.74 -21.06
CA ALA A 177 14.01 2.44 -22.31
C ALA A 177 14.74 1.08 -22.26
N ASP A 178 15.07 0.58 -21.07
CA ASP A 178 15.75 -0.70 -20.87
C ASP A 178 15.06 -1.56 -19.79
N VAL A 179 15.03 -2.88 -20.02
CA VAL A 179 14.66 -3.89 -19.03
C VAL A 179 15.71 -3.90 -17.91
N SER A 180 15.29 -4.02 -16.65
CA SER A 180 16.17 -4.03 -15.48
C SER A 180 17.39 -4.93 -15.68
N SER A 181 18.61 -4.39 -15.52
CA SER A 181 19.87 -5.15 -15.63
C SER A 181 19.94 -6.33 -14.67
N ASP A 182 19.19 -6.26 -13.56
CA ASP A 182 19.20 -7.25 -12.49
C ASP A 182 18.18 -8.38 -12.68
N LEU A 183 17.28 -8.25 -13.67
CA LEU A 183 16.24 -9.26 -13.93
C LEU A 183 16.81 -10.68 -14.14
N PRO A 184 17.90 -10.90 -14.91
CA PRO A 184 18.48 -12.23 -15.07
C PRO A 184 18.94 -12.83 -13.74
N HIS A 185 19.50 -12.01 -12.85
CA HIS A 185 19.94 -12.45 -11.53
C HIS A 185 18.75 -12.80 -10.63
N LEU A 186 17.68 -11.99 -10.65
CA LEU A 186 16.46 -12.28 -9.90
C LEU A 186 15.79 -13.58 -10.36
N ILE A 187 15.61 -13.77 -11.66
CA ILE A 187 15.07 -15.02 -12.23
C ILE A 187 15.91 -16.21 -11.81
N ALA A 188 17.24 -16.11 -11.94
CA ALA A 188 18.15 -17.17 -11.53
C ALA A 188 18.07 -17.47 -10.02
N ARG A 189 17.89 -16.45 -9.17
CA ARG A 189 17.65 -16.62 -7.72
C ARG A 189 16.38 -17.41 -7.45
N ILE A 190 15.27 -17.06 -8.10
CA ILE A 190 13.97 -17.73 -7.89
C ILE A 190 14.02 -19.18 -8.39
N LYS A 191 14.55 -19.41 -9.60
CA LYS A 191 14.64 -20.75 -10.22
C LYS A 191 15.54 -21.73 -9.44
N LYS A 192 16.40 -21.27 -8.51
CA LYS A 192 17.11 -22.17 -7.58
C LYS A 192 16.17 -22.93 -6.65
N TYR A 193 14.98 -22.39 -6.39
CA TYR A 193 14.08 -22.89 -5.37
C TYR A 193 12.77 -23.44 -5.94
N THR A 194 12.48 -23.24 -7.24
CA THR A 194 11.25 -23.73 -7.87
C THR A 194 11.41 -24.00 -9.35
N SER A 195 10.65 -24.98 -9.84
CA SER A 195 10.42 -25.22 -11.27
C SER A 195 9.15 -24.57 -11.81
N LEU A 196 8.39 -23.86 -10.97
CA LEU A 196 7.18 -23.17 -11.41
C LEU A 196 7.49 -22.15 -12.52
N PRO A 197 6.54 -21.92 -13.44
CA PRO A 197 6.65 -20.85 -14.42
C PRO A 197 6.76 -19.49 -13.75
N LEU A 198 7.56 -18.60 -14.33
CA LEU A 198 7.67 -17.21 -13.90
C LEU A 198 7.01 -16.31 -14.94
N ALA A 199 6.08 -15.47 -14.51
CA ALA A 199 5.53 -14.40 -15.32
C ALA A 199 6.15 -13.08 -14.89
N VAL A 200 6.90 -12.44 -15.77
CA VAL A 200 7.59 -11.18 -15.45
C VAL A 200 6.77 -10.01 -15.93
N GLY A 201 6.36 -9.16 -14.98
CA GLY A 201 5.81 -7.85 -15.27
C GLY A 201 6.89 -6.78 -15.16
N PHE A 202 6.85 -5.80 -16.08
CA PHE A 202 7.24 -4.39 -15.94
C PHE A 202 7.80 -3.80 -17.25
N GLY A 203 7.33 -2.61 -17.64
CA GLY A 203 8.00 -1.76 -18.64
C GLY A 203 8.05 -2.33 -20.08
N VAL A 204 7.32 -3.41 -20.36
CA VAL A 204 7.26 -4.01 -21.69
C VAL A 204 6.27 -3.20 -22.54
N SER A 205 6.80 -2.33 -23.39
CA SER A 205 6.01 -1.55 -24.37
C SER A 205 6.39 -1.87 -25.82
N THR A 206 7.51 -2.56 -26.04
CA THR A 206 8.03 -2.88 -27.37
C THR A 206 8.18 -4.38 -27.58
N ARG A 207 8.16 -4.81 -28.84
CA ARG A 207 8.37 -6.22 -29.21
C ARG A 207 9.73 -6.73 -28.74
N ASP A 208 10.76 -5.89 -28.80
CA ASP A 208 12.09 -6.26 -28.31
C ASP A 208 12.10 -6.51 -26.80
N HIS A 209 11.36 -5.71 -26.01
CA HIS A 209 11.17 -5.99 -24.58
C HIS A 209 10.48 -7.34 -24.37
N PHE A 210 9.41 -7.61 -25.12
CA PHE A 210 8.65 -8.86 -25.01
C PHE A 210 9.51 -10.09 -25.33
N VAL A 211 10.29 -10.05 -26.41
CA VAL A 211 11.20 -11.14 -26.80
C VAL A 211 12.34 -11.29 -25.79
N ASN A 212 12.90 -10.19 -25.32
CA ASN A 212 14.00 -10.18 -24.35
C ASN A 212 13.58 -10.79 -23.00
N VAL A 213 12.43 -10.37 -22.45
CA VAL A 213 11.87 -10.91 -21.20
C VAL A 213 11.46 -12.37 -21.40
N GLY A 214 10.76 -12.67 -22.49
CA GLY A 214 10.33 -14.04 -22.82
C GLY A 214 11.49 -15.01 -23.10
N GLY A 215 12.68 -14.52 -23.43
CA GLY A 215 13.88 -15.36 -23.50
C GLY A 215 14.39 -15.85 -22.13
N ARG A 216 13.82 -15.35 -21.03
CA ARG A 216 14.29 -15.61 -19.65
C ARG A 216 13.18 -16.08 -18.71
N ALA A 217 11.93 -15.85 -19.04
CA ALA A 217 10.77 -16.20 -18.24
C ALA A 217 9.68 -16.82 -19.11
N GLU A 218 8.90 -17.74 -18.54
CA GLU A 218 7.84 -18.44 -19.25
C GLU A 218 6.63 -17.55 -19.55
N GLY A 219 6.48 -16.41 -18.88
CA GLY A 219 5.42 -15.44 -19.14
C GLY A 219 5.91 -13.99 -19.13
N VAL A 220 5.24 -13.16 -19.93
CA VAL A 220 5.46 -11.71 -20.00
C VAL A 220 4.15 -11.00 -19.70
N VAL A 221 4.15 -10.14 -18.67
CA VAL A 221 2.99 -9.36 -18.26
C VAL A 221 3.08 -7.94 -18.81
N ILE A 222 2.03 -7.49 -19.51
CA ILE A 222 1.92 -6.12 -20.03
C ILE A 222 0.64 -5.50 -19.50
N GLY A 223 0.75 -4.43 -18.70
CA GLY A 223 -0.39 -3.69 -18.17
C GLY A 223 -0.46 -2.26 -18.68
N SER A 224 0.47 -1.39 -18.23
CA SER A 224 0.41 0.04 -18.54
C SER A 224 0.37 0.35 -20.03
N GLU A 225 1.05 -0.42 -20.88
CA GLU A 225 0.99 -0.19 -22.32
C GLU A 225 -0.38 -0.51 -22.92
N ILE A 226 -1.09 -1.53 -22.40
CA ILE A 226 -2.46 -1.81 -22.82
C ILE A 226 -3.37 -0.64 -22.46
N ILE A 227 -3.19 -0.06 -21.27
CA ILE A 227 -3.92 1.15 -20.87
C ILE A 227 -3.56 2.32 -21.77
N ASN A 228 -2.27 2.57 -22.05
CA ASN A 228 -1.84 3.66 -22.94
C ASN A 228 -2.45 3.53 -24.35
N VAL A 229 -2.51 2.30 -24.90
CA VAL A 229 -3.15 2.01 -26.19
C VAL A 229 -4.65 2.30 -26.13
N LEU A 230 -5.34 1.94 -25.05
CA LEU A 230 -6.76 2.27 -24.85
C LEU A 230 -6.98 3.78 -24.76
N THR A 231 -6.13 4.49 -24.01
CA THR A 231 -6.21 5.95 -23.84
C THR A 231 -5.97 6.70 -25.15
N SER A 232 -5.06 6.20 -25.98
CA SER A 232 -4.68 6.86 -27.24
C SER A 232 -5.58 6.51 -28.42
N ALA A 233 -6.47 5.52 -28.27
CA ALA A 233 -7.36 5.09 -29.33
C ALA A 233 -8.50 6.10 -29.57
N GLU A 234 -8.96 6.20 -30.81
CA GLU A 234 -10.18 6.94 -31.13
C GLU A 234 -11.39 6.36 -30.37
N PRO A 235 -12.37 7.19 -29.97
CA PRO A 235 -13.56 6.71 -29.27
C PRO A 235 -14.23 5.53 -29.99
N GLY A 236 -14.47 4.44 -29.26
CA GLY A 236 -15.05 3.21 -29.81
C GLY A 236 -14.10 2.34 -30.63
N GLN A 237 -12.82 2.70 -30.78
CA GLN A 237 -11.79 1.88 -31.45
C GLN A 237 -10.80 1.22 -30.47
N GLY A 238 -11.00 1.39 -29.15
CA GLY A 238 -10.08 0.92 -28.11
C GLY A 238 -9.79 -0.59 -28.18
N SER A 239 -10.82 -1.43 -28.22
CA SER A 239 -10.68 -2.89 -28.31
C SER A 239 -9.90 -3.32 -29.57
N LYS A 240 -10.18 -2.70 -30.71
CA LYS A 240 -9.48 -2.94 -31.98
C LYS A 240 -8.01 -2.52 -31.92
N ALA A 241 -7.70 -1.39 -31.30
CA ALA A 241 -6.33 -0.92 -31.10
C ALA A 241 -5.54 -1.89 -30.20
N VAL A 242 -6.15 -2.34 -29.10
CA VAL A 242 -5.56 -3.35 -28.20
C VAL A 242 -5.33 -4.67 -28.92
N GLY A 243 -6.30 -5.17 -29.70
CA GLY A 243 -6.14 -6.41 -30.46
C GLY A 243 -4.99 -6.34 -31.47
N LYS A 244 -4.83 -5.20 -32.16
CA LYS A 244 -3.69 -4.95 -33.06
C LYS A 244 -2.36 -4.93 -32.30
N PHE A 245 -2.31 -4.22 -31.18
CA PHE A 245 -1.12 -4.17 -30.33
C PHE A 245 -0.75 -5.57 -29.81
N ALA A 246 -1.71 -6.33 -29.28
CA ALA A 246 -1.51 -7.69 -28.79
C ALA A 246 -1.00 -8.62 -29.91
N SER A 247 -1.58 -8.54 -31.11
CA SER A 247 -1.13 -9.32 -32.26
C SER A 247 0.30 -8.95 -32.67
N TRP A 248 0.63 -7.66 -32.67
CA TRP A 248 1.97 -7.15 -33.01
C TRP A 248 3.03 -7.52 -31.97
N ILE A 249 2.72 -7.39 -30.67
CA ILE A 249 3.68 -7.66 -29.60
C ILE A 249 4.00 -9.15 -29.51
N THR A 250 2.98 -10.00 -29.64
CA THR A 250 3.14 -11.47 -29.58
C THR A 250 3.62 -12.04 -30.91
N GLY A 251 3.33 -11.38 -32.04
CA GLY A 251 3.53 -11.91 -33.38
C GLY A 251 2.53 -13.02 -33.73
N ARG A 252 1.41 -13.10 -33.01
CA ARG A 252 0.35 -14.09 -33.19
C ARG A 252 -0.85 -13.42 -33.85
N SER A 253 -1.58 -14.18 -34.66
CA SER A 253 -2.85 -13.74 -35.23
C SER A 253 -3.83 -14.91 -35.23
N GLY A 254 -4.94 -14.77 -34.51
CA GLY A 254 -5.99 -15.78 -34.39
C GLY A 254 -6.11 -16.37 -32.99
N VAL A 255 -7.30 -16.92 -32.67
CA VAL A 255 -7.58 -17.55 -31.38
C VAL A 255 -6.62 -18.74 -31.20
N VAL A 256 -5.69 -18.61 -30.25
CA VAL A 256 -4.97 -19.77 -29.74
C VAL A 256 -6.04 -20.61 -29.05
N GLY A 257 -6.37 -21.78 -29.64
CA GLY A 257 -7.35 -22.68 -29.06
C GLY A 257 -7.01 -22.90 -27.58
N ALA A 258 -8.05 -22.89 -26.73
CA ALA A 258 -7.91 -23.01 -25.29
C ALA A 258 -6.77 -23.99 -24.97
N ALA A 259 -5.73 -23.51 -24.29
CA ALA A 259 -4.85 -24.46 -23.62
C ALA A 259 -5.80 -25.37 -22.83
N PRO A 260 -5.74 -26.71 -23.04
CA PRO A 260 -6.66 -27.61 -22.35
C PRO A 260 -6.67 -27.23 -20.89
N ALA A 261 -7.87 -27.11 -20.31
CA ALA A 261 -8.03 -26.83 -18.89
C ALA A 261 -7.03 -27.72 -18.17
N VAL A 262 -5.97 -27.10 -17.62
CA VAL A 262 -5.02 -27.86 -16.85
C VAL A 262 -5.83 -28.21 -15.62
N GLU A 263 -6.21 -29.48 -15.50
CA GLU A 263 -6.66 -30.05 -14.23
C GLU A 263 -5.52 -29.78 -13.25
N HIS A 264 -5.61 -28.64 -12.57
CA HIS A 264 -4.73 -28.31 -11.48
C HIS A 264 -5.31 -29.07 -10.30
N GLU A 265 -4.71 -30.23 -9.99
CA GLU A 265 -4.71 -30.70 -8.62
C GLU A 265 -4.01 -29.62 -7.81
N VAL A 266 -4.80 -28.72 -7.20
CA VAL A 266 -4.29 -27.81 -6.19
C VAL A 266 -3.89 -28.69 -5.02
N ALA A 267 -2.61 -29.02 -4.94
CA ALA A 267 -2.10 -29.86 -3.86
C ALA A 267 -2.47 -29.17 -2.53
N PRO A 268 -3.18 -29.86 -1.61
CA PRO A 268 -3.48 -29.29 -0.30
C PRO A 268 -2.18 -29.15 0.48
N ASN A 269 -1.52 -28.00 0.37
CA ASN A 269 -0.30 -27.71 1.12
C ASN A 269 -0.68 -27.31 2.55
N ALA A 270 -0.90 -28.33 3.38
CA ALA A 270 -1.12 -28.25 4.83
C ALA A 270 0.06 -27.66 5.63
N HIS A 271 1.17 -27.34 4.95
CA HIS A 271 2.42 -26.85 5.57
C HIS A 271 2.69 -25.35 5.35
N ALA A 272 1.72 -24.59 4.83
CA ALA A 272 1.89 -23.14 4.58
C ALA A 272 2.36 -22.42 5.86
N THR A 273 1.69 -22.67 6.98
CA THR A 273 1.97 -22.09 8.30
C THR A 273 3.34 -22.46 8.86
N GLU A 274 3.87 -23.66 8.56
CA GLU A 274 5.20 -24.09 9.01
C GLU A 274 6.34 -23.42 8.22
N ALA A 275 6.10 -23.03 6.96
CA ALA A 275 7.09 -22.35 6.14
C ALA A 275 7.38 -20.91 6.60
N PHE A 276 6.46 -20.27 7.33
CA PHE A 276 6.58 -18.89 7.81
C PHE A 276 7.09 -18.75 9.26
N VAL A 277 7.49 -19.85 9.91
CA VAL A 277 7.91 -19.89 11.33
C VAL A 277 9.14 -18.99 11.62
N GLY A 278 9.85 -18.51 10.59
CA GLY A 278 10.96 -17.56 10.72
C GLY A 278 10.61 -16.07 10.64
N HIS A 279 9.34 -15.68 10.48
CA HIS A 279 8.88 -14.28 10.28
C HIS A 279 7.91 -13.80 11.37
N ALA A 280 8.01 -14.35 12.57
CA ALA A 280 7.18 -13.87 13.68
C ALA A 280 7.50 -12.39 13.97
N HIS A 281 6.53 -11.51 13.74
CA HIS A 281 6.58 -10.11 14.16
C HIS A 281 7.03 -10.02 15.63
N VAL A 282 8.04 -9.19 15.91
CA VAL A 282 8.56 -9.00 17.27
C VAL A 282 7.64 -8.14 18.14
N LEU A 283 6.65 -7.50 17.52
CA LEU A 283 5.57 -6.77 18.15
C LEU A 283 4.22 -7.27 17.60
N PRO A 284 3.13 -7.25 18.39
CA PRO A 284 1.82 -7.64 17.89
C PRO A 284 1.41 -6.80 16.66
N PRO A 285 1.15 -7.42 15.50
CA PRO A 285 0.80 -6.69 14.27
C PRO A 285 -0.65 -6.23 14.24
N ARG A 286 -1.50 -6.77 15.13
CA ARG A 286 -2.95 -6.57 15.16
C ARG A 286 -3.44 -6.09 16.53
N PHE A 287 -4.56 -5.38 16.51
CA PHE A 287 -5.35 -4.94 17.66
C PHE A 287 -6.75 -5.53 17.54
N GLY A 288 -6.96 -6.72 18.10
CA GLY A 288 -8.15 -7.51 17.80
C GLY A 288 -8.13 -7.93 16.32
N GLU A 289 -9.18 -7.62 15.58
CA GLU A 289 -9.28 -7.89 14.14
C GLU A 289 -8.58 -6.83 13.26
N PHE A 290 -8.31 -5.65 13.80
CA PHE A 290 -7.75 -4.51 13.05
C PHE A 290 -6.21 -4.54 13.00
N GLY A 291 -5.63 -3.90 11.98
CA GLY A 291 -4.17 -3.83 11.79
C GLY A 291 -3.70 -4.84 10.74
N GLY A 292 -2.56 -5.47 11.00
CA GLY A 292 -1.86 -6.30 10.02
C GLY A 292 -0.84 -5.49 9.20
N GLN A 293 -0.19 -6.16 8.25
CA GLN A 293 0.86 -5.59 7.41
C GLN A 293 0.50 -5.65 5.92
N TYR A 294 -0.69 -5.15 5.56
CA TYR A 294 -1.12 -5.10 4.16
C TYR A 294 -0.30 -4.06 3.37
N ALA A 295 0.72 -4.55 2.68
CA ALA A 295 1.67 -3.75 1.92
C ALA A 295 2.22 -4.57 0.75
N PRO A 296 2.70 -3.92 -0.32
CA PRO A 296 3.32 -4.62 -1.44
C PRO A 296 4.55 -5.38 -0.97
N GLU A 297 4.80 -6.55 -1.56
CA GLU A 297 5.95 -7.42 -1.24
C GLU A 297 7.28 -6.64 -1.22
N ALA A 298 7.42 -5.63 -2.08
CA ALA A 298 8.62 -4.80 -2.15
C ALA A 298 8.98 -4.06 -0.84
N LEU A 299 8.00 -3.83 0.06
CA LEU A 299 8.17 -3.10 1.32
C LEU A 299 8.34 -4.00 2.55
N VAL A 300 8.07 -5.31 2.46
CA VAL A 300 7.97 -6.18 3.65
C VAL A 300 9.26 -6.18 4.46
N ASP A 301 10.41 -6.44 3.83
CA ASP A 301 11.71 -6.46 4.52
C ASP A 301 12.05 -5.12 5.18
N CYS A 302 11.62 -4.00 4.60
CA CYS A 302 11.85 -2.68 5.17
C CYS A 302 10.95 -2.43 6.39
N LEU A 303 9.71 -2.89 6.35
CA LEU A 303 8.81 -2.82 7.49
C LEU A 303 9.33 -3.66 8.66
N GLU A 304 9.89 -4.84 8.39
CA GLU A 304 10.59 -5.67 9.38
C GLU A 304 11.84 -4.98 9.96
N GLU A 305 12.68 -4.37 9.11
CA GLU A 305 13.84 -3.59 9.53
C GLU A 305 13.42 -2.47 10.51
N ILE A 306 12.36 -1.74 10.17
CA ILE A 306 11.80 -0.67 11.01
C ILE A 306 11.23 -1.22 12.31
N GLU A 307 10.52 -2.35 12.26
CA GLU A 307 9.93 -3.00 13.44
C GLU A 307 11.01 -3.40 14.44
N GLN A 308 12.05 -4.09 13.96
CA GLN A 308 13.16 -4.54 14.78
C GLN A 308 13.94 -3.36 15.37
N ALA A 309 14.23 -2.35 14.56
CA ALA A 309 14.91 -1.15 15.01
C ALA A 309 14.10 -0.39 16.08
N PHE A 310 12.78 -0.29 15.90
CA PHE A 310 11.91 0.34 16.88
C PHE A 310 11.82 -0.47 18.18
N ASN A 311 11.66 -1.80 18.09
CA ASN A 311 11.62 -2.67 19.27
C ASN A 311 12.92 -2.57 20.10
N ASN A 312 14.07 -2.48 19.41
CA ASN A 312 15.36 -2.26 20.04
C ASN A 312 15.45 -0.86 20.67
N ALA A 313 15.07 0.19 19.94
CA ALA A 313 15.06 1.57 20.43
C ALA A 313 14.15 1.76 21.64
N LYS A 314 12.98 1.11 21.65
CA LYS A 314 12.02 1.16 22.76
C LYS A 314 12.61 0.62 24.06
N LYS A 315 13.47 -0.40 23.99
CA LYS A 315 14.13 -1.04 25.14
C LYS A 315 15.42 -0.34 25.56
N ASP A 316 15.93 0.58 24.75
CA ASP A 316 17.22 1.24 24.96
C ASP A 316 17.06 2.58 25.72
N PRO A 317 17.57 2.70 26.97
CA PRO A 317 17.50 3.94 27.73
C PRO A 317 18.22 5.11 27.05
N ALA A 318 19.28 4.85 26.27
CA ALA A 318 20.04 5.90 25.58
C ALA A 318 19.21 6.55 24.47
N PHE A 319 18.36 5.78 23.77
CA PHE A 319 17.41 6.31 22.80
C PHE A 319 16.45 7.32 23.45
N TRP A 320 15.86 6.93 24.59
CA TRP A 320 14.92 7.79 25.30
C TRP A 320 15.60 8.99 25.95
N ALA A 321 16.85 8.87 26.37
CA ALA A 321 17.66 10.00 26.83
C ALA A 321 17.91 10.99 25.68
N GLU A 322 18.28 10.53 24.49
CA GLU A 322 18.43 11.38 23.29
C GLU A 322 17.09 12.04 22.92
N PHE A 323 16.00 11.28 22.84
CA PHE A 323 14.66 11.81 22.56
C PHE A 323 14.24 12.90 23.55
N LYS A 324 14.43 12.66 24.85
CA LYS A 324 14.10 13.63 25.92
C LYS A 324 15.03 14.83 25.94
N SER A 325 16.29 14.70 25.49
CA SER A 325 17.21 15.83 25.38
C SER A 325 16.69 16.93 24.43
N HIS A 326 15.78 16.58 23.52
CA HIS A 326 15.13 17.51 22.60
C HIS A 326 13.83 18.12 23.13
N TYR A 327 13.44 17.88 24.39
CA TYR A 327 12.21 18.45 24.95
C TYR A 327 12.24 19.97 24.99
N ALA A 328 13.38 20.58 25.30
CA ALA A 328 13.53 22.03 25.24
C ALA A 328 13.37 22.59 23.81
N PHE A 329 13.82 21.84 22.79
CA PHE A 329 13.63 22.19 21.38
C PHE A 329 12.15 22.07 20.96
N ILE A 330 11.42 21.08 21.49
CA ILE A 330 9.99 20.92 21.23
C ILE A 330 9.14 21.90 22.06
N GLY A 331 9.59 22.29 23.26
CA GLY A 331 8.78 23.03 24.23
C GLY A 331 7.97 22.12 25.17
N ARG A 332 8.51 20.94 25.55
CA ARG A 332 7.87 20.01 26.49
C ARG A 332 8.36 20.19 27.93
N PRO A 333 7.54 19.90 28.95
CA PRO A 333 6.14 19.43 28.85
C PRO A 333 5.19 20.55 28.39
N SER A 334 4.18 20.19 27.60
CA SER A 334 3.18 21.19 27.17
C SER A 334 2.21 21.49 28.32
N PRO A 335 1.78 22.75 28.53
CA PRO A 335 0.91 23.10 29.64
C PRO A 335 -0.46 22.39 29.61
N LEU A 336 -1.03 22.16 30.79
CA LEU A 336 -2.44 21.81 30.97
C LEU A 336 -3.17 23.05 31.49
N HIS A 337 -4.11 23.58 30.71
CA HIS A 337 -4.71 24.89 30.95
C HIS A 337 -6.21 24.78 31.25
N LEU A 338 -6.65 25.31 32.41
CA LEU A 338 -8.08 25.44 32.72
C LEU A 338 -8.70 26.58 31.89
N ALA A 339 -9.58 26.22 30.95
CA ALA A 339 -10.32 27.18 30.14
C ALA A 339 -11.56 27.66 30.92
N LYS A 340 -11.36 28.68 31.78
CA LYS A 340 -12.41 29.20 32.69
C LYS A 340 -13.70 29.60 31.97
N ARG A 341 -13.60 30.37 30.88
CA ARG A 341 -14.76 30.81 30.11
C ARG A 341 -15.53 29.67 29.45
N LEU A 342 -14.82 28.66 28.92
CA LEU A 342 -15.47 27.46 28.36
C LEU A 342 -16.11 26.60 29.45
N THR A 343 -15.52 26.58 30.64
CA THR A 343 -16.08 25.90 31.82
C THR A 343 -17.38 26.56 32.27
N GLU A 344 -17.43 27.89 32.30
CA GLU A 344 -18.64 28.67 32.60
C GLU A 344 -19.74 28.39 31.57
N GLU A 345 -19.41 28.44 30.27
CA GLU A 345 -20.35 28.17 29.19
C GLU A 345 -20.88 26.73 29.19
N ALA A 346 -20.02 25.75 29.50
CA ALA A 346 -20.41 24.35 29.56
C ALA A 346 -21.39 24.03 30.71
N GLY A 347 -21.55 24.93 31.69
CA GLY A 347 -22.58 24.84 32.74
C GLY A 347 -22.47 23.67 33.72
N GLY A 348 -21.42 22.83 33.62
CA GLY A 348 -21.27 21.66 34.47
C GLY A 348 -19.90 20.98 34.43
N ALA A 349 -19.22 20.97 33.28
CA ALA A 349 -17.89 20.36 33.15
C ALA A 349 -16.76 21.38 33.32
N ARG A 350 -15.68 21.01 34.02
CA ARG A 350 -14.43 21.78 34.04
C ARG A 350 -13.57 21.41 32.83
N ILE A 351 -13.36 22.37 31.93
CA ILE A 351 -12.68 22.13 30.65
C ILE A 351 -11.18 22.44 30.77
N TRP A 352 -10.36 21.42 30.59
CA TRP A 352 -8.90 21.52 30.59
C TRP A 352 -8.36 21.25 29.19
N LEU A 353 -7.47 22.13 28.73
CA LEU A 353 -6.85 22.05 27.41
C LEU A 353 -5.40 21.61 27.56
N LYS A 354 -5.06 20.44 27.01
CA LYS A 354 -3.67 20.01 26.84
C LYS A 354 -3.07 20.74 25.64
N ARG A 355 -2.15 21.67 25.91
CA ARG A 355 -1.70 22.71 24.96
C ARG A 355 -0.63 22.25 23.98
N GLU A 356 -0.90 21.20 23.21
CA GLU A 356 0.01 20.74 22.13
C GLU A 356 0.13 21.75 20.98
N ASP A 357 -0.75 22.76 20.90
CA ASP A 357 -0.65 23.91 20.01
C ASP A 357 0.58 24.79 20.30
N LEU A 358 1.10 24.75 21.53
CA LEU A 358 2.28 25.50 21.95
C LEU A 358 3.61 24.79 21.65
N ASN A 359 3.55 23.52 21.22
CA ASN A 359 4.77 22.84 20.81
C ASN A 359 5.41 23.58 19.63
N HIS A 360 6.74 23.50 19.53
CA HIS A 360 7.46 23.95 18.34
C HIS A 360 6.83 23.32 17.09
N THR A 361 6.72 24.12 16.03
CA THR A 361 5.93 23.90 14.79
C THR A 361 4.41 24.11 14.88
N GLY A 362 3.82 24.07 16.09
CA GLY A 362 2.43 24.44 16.35
C GLY A 362 1.44 23.27 16.46
N SER A 363 1.92 22.04 16.68
CA SER A 363 1.03 20.88 16.85
C SER A 363 1.72 19.69 17.55
N HIS A 364 0.96 18.62 17.80
CA HIS A 364 1.47 17.34 18.32
C HIS A 364 2.35 16.56 17.33
N LYS A 365 2.37 16.93 16.03
CA LYS A 365 3.06 16.14 14.98
C LYS A 365 4.58 16.05 15.19
N ILE A 366 5.17 17.05 15.84
CA ILE A 366 6.62 17.11 16.14
C ILE A 366 7.09 15.95 17.01
N ASN A 367 6.24 15.41 17.89
CA ASN A 367 6.59 14.28 18.77
C ASN A 367 6.93 13.03 17.93
N ASN A 368 6.06 12.68 16.99
CA ASN A 368 6.25 11.55 16.08
C ASN A 368 7.40 11.79 15.11
N ALA A 369 7.47 12.99 14.51
CA ALA A 369 8.54 13.34 13.57
C ALA A 369 9.93 13.21 14.21
N LEU A 370 10.11 13.69 15.45
CA LEU A 370 11.37 13.52 16.17
C LEU A 370 11.71 12.05 16.38
N GLY A 371 10.79 11.27 16.92
CA GLY A 371 11.04 9.86 17.24
C GLY A 371 11.42 9.05 16.00
N GLN A 372 10.72 9.26 14.89
CA GLN A 372 11.01 8.57 13.64
C GLN A 372 12.30 9.07 12.96
N VAL A 373 12.66 10.35 13.06
CA VAL A 373 13.97 10.81 12.55
C VAL A 373 15.12 10.19 13.36
N LEU A 374 14.99 10.07 14.68
CA LEU A 374 15.99 9.37 15.49
C LEU A 374 16.09 7.89 15.10
N LEU A 375 14.96 7.24 14.79
CA LEU A 375 14.95 5.87 14.27
C LEU A 375 15.64 5.77 12.89
N ALA A 376 15.32 6.69 11.97
CA ALA A 376 15.94 6.76 10.64
C ALA A 376 17.47 6.94 10.73
N LYS A 377 17.95 7.78 11.66
CA LYS A 377 19.39 7.95 11.94
C LYS A 377 20.03 6.64 12.40
N ARG A 378 19.37 5.87 13.26
CA ARG A 378 19.87 4.56 13.72
C ARG A 378 19.96 3.54 12.59
N LEU A 379 19.01 3.59 11.66
CA LEU A 379 18.98 2.80 10.44
C LEU A 379 19.95 3.32 9.35
N GLY A 380 20.70 4.40 9.62
CA GLY A 380 21.64 4.99 8.66
C GLY A 380 20.99 5.65 7.44
N LYS A 381 19.67 5.90 7.47
CA LYS A 381 18.94 6.52 6.37
C LYS A 381 19.22 8.02 6.35
N LYS A 382 19.53 8.56 5.16
CA LYS A 382 19.92 9.97 4.96
C LYS A 382 18.84 10.82 4.29
N ARG A 383 17.82 10.15 3.76
CA ARG A 383 16.71 10.75 3.02
C ARG A 383 15.40 10.42 3.74
N ILE A 384 14.59 11.45 3.97
CA ILE A 384 13.30 11.35 4.62
C ILE A 384 12.22 11.79 3.65
N ILE A 385 11.15 11.00 3.59
CA ILE A 385 9.93 11.37 2.90
C ILE A 385 8.77 11.41 3.89
N ALA A 386 7.77 12.24 3.59
CA ALA A 386 6.52 12.33 4.34
C ALA A 386 5.38 12.81 3.44
N GLU A 387 4.15 12.48 3.79
CA GLU A 387 2.94 13.07 3.21
C GLU A 387 2.46 14.27 4.03
N THR A 388 1.62 15.14 3.46
CA THR A 388 0.84 16.06 4.27
C THR A 388 -0.41 16.56 3.56
N GLY A 389 -1.46 16.87 4.32
CA GLY A 389 -2.67 17.55 3.85
C GLY A 389 -2.68 18.98 4.37
N ALA A 390 -3.12 19.19 5.62
CA ALA A 390 -3.09 20.50 6.29
C ALA A 390 -1.68 21.15 6.42
N GLY A 391 -0.60 20.41 6.13
CA GLY A 391 0.78 20.92 6.15
C GLY A 391 1.52 20.77 7.47
N GLN A 392 0.82 20.56 8.60
CA GLN A 392 1.47 20.49 9.92
C GLN A 392 2.45 19.32 10.06
N HIS A 393 2.12 18.14 9.52
CA HIS A 393 3.05 17.00 9.50
C HIS A 393 4.28 17.28 8.62
N GLY A 394 4.08 17.91 7.46
CA GLY A 394 5.18 18.33 6.59
C GLY A 394 6.11 19.34 7.26
N VAL A 395 5.55 20.35 7.94
CA VAL A 395 6.33 21.35 8.71
C VAL A 395 7.12 20.68 9.83
N ALA A 396 6.48 19.79 10.61
CA ALA A 396 7.15 19.05 11.68
C ALA A 396 8.32 18.20 11.15
N THR A 397 8.10 17.44 10.08
CA THR A 397 9.11 16.58 9.47
C THR A 397 10.27 17.40 8.91
N ALA A 398 9.99 18.46 8.14
CA ALA A 398 11.02 19.34 7.60
C ALA A 398 11.85 20.01 8.70
N THR A 399 11.21 20.44 9.80
CA THR A 399 11.87 21.07 10.95
C THR A 399 12.90 20.12 11.58
N VAL A 400 12.50 18.87 11.81
CA VAL A 400 13.39 17.87 12.41
C VAL A 400 14.50 17.47 11.43
N CYS A 401 14.18 17.29 10.14
CA CYS A 401 15.20 16.99 9.12
C CYS A 401 16.24 18.10 9.00
N ALA A 402 15.83 19.36 9.00
CA ALA A 402 16.73 20.51 8.98
C ALA A 402 17.67 20.51 10.21
N LYS A 403 17.14 20.19 11.40
CA LYS A 403 17.93 20.08 12.64
C LYS A 403 19.01 19.00 12.55
N PHE A 404 18.73 17.88 11.90
CA PHE A 404 19.65 16.74 11.83
C PHE A 404 20.43 16.64 10.50
N GLY A 405 20.27 17.60 9.59
CA GLY A 405 20.97 17.62 8.31
C GLY A 405 20.55 16.48 7.36
N LEU A 406 19.28 16.10 7.36
CA LEU A 406 18.73 15.04 6.50
C LEU A 406 18.02 15.66 5.29
N GLU A 407 18.10 15.01 4.13
CA GLU A 407 17.26 15.40 2.98
C GLU A 407 15.79 15.13 3.33
N CYS A 408 14.90 16.09 3.04
CA CYS A 408 13.47 15.97 3.30
C CYS A 408 12.66 16.29 2.05
N ILE A 409 11.76 15.38 1.69
CA ILE A 409 10.79 15.56 0.60
C ILE A 409 9.39 15.35 1.18
N VAL A 410 8.52 16.34 1.00
CA VAL A 410 7.14 16.31 1.45
C VAL A 410 6.22 16.22 0.24
N TYR A 411 5.44 15.16 0.17
CA TYR A 411 4.36 14.98 -0.79
C TYR A 411 3.09 15.63 -0.26
N MET A 412 2.42 16.41 -1.09
CA MET A 412 1.23 17.16 -0.70
C MET A 412 0.28 17.26 -1.89
N GLY A 413 -1.00 16.97 -1.69
CA GLY A 413 -1.99 17.10 -2.76
C GLY A 413 -2.01 18.51 -3.33
N ALA A 414 -2.11 18.68 -4.65
CA ALA A 414 -2.02 20.00 -5.28
C ALA A 414 -3.10 20.98 -4.79
N GLU A 415 -4.30 20.48 -4.47
CA GLU A 415 -5.37 21.31 -3.89
C GLU A 415 -5.02 21.73 -2.45
N ASP A 416 -4.39 20.85 -1.67
CA ASP A 416 -3.89 21.17 -0.33
C ASP A 416 -2.71 22.16 -0.39
N VAL A 417 -1.79 22.03 -1.36
CA VAL A 417 -0.71 23.01 -1.62
C VAL A 417 -1.29 24.40 -1.84
N ARG A 418 -2.37 24.50 -2.64
CA ARG A 418 -3.09 25.75 -2.90
C ARG A 418 -3.75 26.30 -1.64
N ARG A 419 -4.48 25.47 -0.89
CA ARG A 419 -5.24 25.88 0.32
C ARG A 419 -4.32 26.22 1.50
N GLN A 420 -3.16 25.59 1.61
CA GLN A 420 -2.25 25.66 2.76
C GLN A 420 -0.91 26.31 2.40
N ALA A 421 -0.93 27.33 1.53
CA ALA A 421 0.26 27.99 0.99
C ALA A 421 1.27 28.46 2.07
N LEU A 422 0.78 28.89 3.24
CA LEU A 422 1.64 29.30 4.36
C LEU A 422 2.48 28.14 4.90
N ASN A 423 1.90 26.95 5.05
CA ASN A 423 2.65 25.78 5.50
C ASN A 423 3.61 25.28 4.42
N VAL A 424 3.23 25.33 3.14
CA VAL A 424 4.14 25.04 2.01
C VAL A 424 5.36 25.96 2.04
N PHE A 425 5.14 27.26 2.25
CA PHE A 425 6.23 28.24 2.38
C PHE A 425 7.16 27.91 3.56
N ARG A 426 6.60 27.57 4.74
CA ARG A 426 7.39 27.15 5.91
C ARG A 426 8.23 25.91 5.64
N ILE A 427 7.66 24.90 4.97
CA ILE A 427 8.37 23.66 4.62
C ILE A 427 9.57 23.97 3.71
N ARG A 428 9.39 24.79 2.68
CA ARG A 428 10.46 25.21 1.76
C ARG A 428 11.54 26.05 2.45
N LEU A 429 11.15 26.95 3.36
CA LEU A 429 12.08 27.76 4.14
C LEU A 429 12.99 26.91 5.05
N LEU A 430 12.49 25.76 5.50
CA LEU A 430 13.26 24.75 6.25
C LEU A 430 14.17 23.88 5.35
N GLY A 431 14.23 24.14 4.04
CA GLY A 431 15.10 23.43 3.10
C GLY A 431 14.51 22.13 2.53
N ALA A 432 13.28 21.78 2.90
CA ALA A 432 12.61 20.60 2.36
C ALA A 432 12.00 20.88 0.97
N LYS A 433 11.99 19.86 0.11
CA LYS A 433 11.29 19.90 -1.18
C LYS A 433 9.81 19.60 -0.94
N VAL A 434 8.91 20.31 -1.64
CA VAL A 434 7.47 20.02 -1.63
C VAL A 434 7.06 19.57 -3.03
N ILE A 435 6.56 18.35 -3.15
CA ILE A 435 6.06 17.77 -4.39
C ILE A 435 4.54 17.86 -4.37
N ALA A 436 3.98 18.67 -5.28
CA ALA A 436 2.54 18.79 -5.47
C ALA A 436 2.03 17.57 -6.25
N VAL A 437 1.09 16.83 -5.66
CA VAL A 437 0.50 15.64 -6.27
C VAL A 437 -0.75 16.03 -7.04
N GLU A 438 -0.68 15.87 -8.37
CA GLU A 438 -1.73 16.27 -9.32
C GLU A 438 -2.69 15.12 -9.69
N SER A 439 -2.37 13.89 -9.29
CA SER A 439 -3.19 12.71 -9.55
C SER A 439 -4.40 12.63 -8.62
N GLY A 440 -5.43 11.91 -9.08
CA GLY A 440 -6.61 11.58 -8.28
C GLY A 440 -7.36 12.80 -7.75
N SER A 441 -7.67 12.79 -6.45
CA SER A 441 -8.43 13.86 -5.79
C SER A 441 -7.59 15.11 -5.48
N LYS A 442 -6.27 15.01 -5.64
CA LYS A 442 -5.27 16.04 -5.31
C LYS A 442 -5.26 16.43 -3.83
N THR A 443 -5.52 15.47 -2.94
CA THR A 443 -5.57 15.67 -1.48
C THR A 443 -4.57 14.78 -0.73
N LEU A 444 -4.62 14.76 0.60
CA LEU A 444 -3.78 13.93 1.48
C LEU A 444 -3.67 12.47 1.03
N LYS A 445 -4.77 11.87 0.59
CA LYS A 445 -4.79 10.47 0.14
C LYS A 445 -3.84 10.23 -1.03
N ASP A 446 -3.89 11.08 -2.04
CA ASP A 446 -3.02 10.99 -3.21
C ASP A 446 -1.55 11.23 -2.82
N ALA A 447 -1.32 12.12 -1.85
CA ALA A 447 0.01 12.36 -1.29
C ALA A 447 0.59 11.13 -0.55
N VAL A 448 -0.23 10.35 0.17
CA VAL A 448 0.19 9.08 0.77
C VAL A 448 0.63 8.09 -0.31
N ASN A 449 -0.18 7.94 -1.37
CA ASN A 449 0.11 7.00 -2.45
C ASN A 449 1.44 7.34 -3.14
N GLU A 450 1.68 8.61 -3.46
CA GLU A 450 2.94 9.04 -4.07
C GLU A 450 4.15 8.95 -3.13
N ALA A 451 3.97 9.20 -1.82
CA ALA A 451 5.02 8.97 -0.83
C ALA A 451 5.39 7.48 -0.72
N MET A 452 4.40 6.58 -0.68
CA MET A 452 4.65 5.14 -0.68
C MET A 452 5.33 4.68 -1.96
N ARG A 453 4.95 5.22 -3.12
CA ARG A 453 5.60 4.94 -4.41
C ARG A 453 7.08 5.31 -4.41
N ASP A 454 7.40 6.52 -3.96
CA ASP A 454 8.79 6.96 -3.77
C ASP A 454 9.51 5.98 -2.85
N TRP A 455 8.87 5.61 -1.74
CA TRP A 455 9.47 4.71 -0.78
C TRP A 455 9.85 3.36 -1.37
N VAL A 456 8.93 2.72 -2.11
CA VAL A 456 9.17 1.44 -2.80
C VAL A 456 10.41 1.53 -3.70
N THR A 457 10.57 2.67 -4.39
CA THR A 457 11.69 2.90 -5.32
C THR A 457 13.02 3.19 -4.61
N ASN A 458 12.98 3.79 -3.43
CA ASN A 458 14.16 4.29 -2.71
C ASN A 458 14.33 3.68 -1.31
N VAL A 459 13.78 2.47 -1.10
CA VAL A 459 13.63 1.81 0.20
C VAL A 459 14.96 1.60 0.94
N THR A 460 16.05 1.41 0.20
CA THR A 460 17.39 1.19 0.76
C THR A 460 17.95 2.43 1.46
N THR A 461 17.71 3.63 0.90
CA THR A 461 18.31 4.89 1.38
C THR A 461 17.34 5.80 2.12
N THR A 462 16.03 5.51 2.05
CA THR A 462 14.96 6.41 2.48
C THR A 462 14.17 5.84 3.65
N HIS A 463 13.87 6.69 4.63
CA HIS A 463 12.87 6.40 5.67
C HIS A 463 11.59 7.19 5.41
N TYR A 464 10.44 6.51 5.44
CA TYR A 464 9.13 7.15 5.34
C TYR A 464 8.60 7.48 6.73
N ILE A 465 8.35 8.76 7.01
CA ILE A 465 7.69 9.20 8.24
C ILE A 465 6.18 9.31 8.00
N LEU A 466 5.47 8.23 8.31
CA LEU A 466 4.02 8.21 8.33
C LEU A 466 3.47 9.16 9.40
N GLY A 467 2.57 10.06 9.02
CA GLY A 467 2.14 11.19 9.85
C GLY A 467 1.07 10.89 10.89
N SER A 468 0.48 9.71 10.89
CA SER A 468 -0.58 9.34 11.84
C SER A 468 -0.55 7.85 12.22
N ALA A 469 -1.35 7.46 13.21
CA ALA A 469 -1.43 6.08 13.71
C ALA A 469 -2.30 5.20 12.78
N ILE A 470 -1.88 5.11 11.52
CA ILE A 470 -2.52 4.35 10.43
C ILE A 470 -1.45 3.55 9.69
N GLY A 471 -1.79 2.95 8.55
CA GLY A 471 -0.85 2.24 7.69
C GLY A 471 -0.47 0.85 8.21
N PRO A 472 0.41 0.13 7.49
CA PRO A 472 0.82 -1.21 7.87
C PRO A 472 1.60 -1.19 9.19
N HIS A 473 1.51 -2.28 9.94
CA HIS A 473 2.45 -2.56 11.03
C HIS A 473 3.90 -2.37 10.53
N PRO A 474 4.81 -1.70 11.26
CA PRO A 474 4.71 -1.29 12.67
C PRO A 474 4.26 0.17 12.93
N PHE A 475 3.86 0.93 11.91
CA PHE A 475 3.62 2.36 12.05
C PHE A 475 2.58 2.75 13.11
N PRO A 476 1.41 2.11 13.22
CA PRO A 476 0.43 2.44 14.27
C PRO A 476 1.03 2.36 15.69
N THR A 477 1.83 1.33 15.95
CA THR A 477 2.51 1.12 17.24
C THR A 477 3.59 2.16 17.48
N ILE A 478 4.42 2.48 16.48
CA ILE A 478 5.47 3.50 16.55
C ILE A 478 4.89 4.87 16.87
N VAL A 479 3.91 5.30 16.08
CA VAL A 479 3.30 6.62 16.20
C VAL A 479 2.62 6.77 17.56
N ARG A 480 1.90 5.74 18.02
CA ARG A 480 1.30 5.73 19.36
C ARG A 480 2.34 5.91 20.46
N GLU A 481 3.45 5.19 20.40
CA GLU A 481 4.49 5.24 21.43
C GLU A 481 5.09 6.64 21.55
N PHE A 482 5.45 7.26 20.42
CA PHE A 482 6.01 8.62 20.41
C PHE A 482 4.98 9.69 20.78
N GLN A 483 3.70 9.47 20.49
CA GLN A 483 2.62 10.39 20.91
C GLN A 483 2.16 10.18 22.35
N SER A 484 2.45 9.04 22.98
CA SER A 484 2.02 8.72 24.36
C SER A 484 2.61 9.65 25.42
N VAL A 485 3.56 10.52 25.06
CA VAL A 485 4.02 11.62 25.93
C VAL A 485 2.87 12.57 26.31
N ILE A 486 1.89 12.77 25.41
CA ILE A 486 0.75 13.66 25.62
C ILE A 486 -0.06 13.20 26.83
N GLY A 487 -0.55 11.96 26.82
CA GLY A 487 -1.34 11.42 27.92
C GLY A 487 -0.53 11.26 29.21
N ARG A 488 0.75 10.89 29.13
CA ARG A 488 1.62 10.76 30.31
C ARG A 488 1.79 12.08 31.05
N GLU A 489 2.04 13.16 30.31
CA GLU A 489 2.13 14.50 30.89
C GLU A 489 0.77 14.97 31.41
N THR A 490 -0.32 14.76 30.65
CA THR A 490 -1.68 15.12 31.11
C THR A 490 -2.02 14.43 32.43
N ARG A 491 -1.75 13.13 32.55
CA ARG A 491 -1.95 12.35 33.77
C ARG A 491 -1.17 12.93 34.94
N SER A 492 0.12 13.21 34.72
CA SER A 492 0.99 13.82 35.75
C SER A 492 0.46 15.18 36.19
N SER A 493 0.13 16.06 35.24
CA SER A 493 -0.37 17.41 35.53
C SER A 493 -1.74 17.40 36.22
N MET A 494 -2.64 16.48 35.87
CA MET A 494 -3.95 16.32 36.53
C MET A 494 -3.79 15.91 37.99
N LEU A 495 -2.91 14.95 38.26
CA LEU A 495 -2.62 14.51 39.63
C LEU A 495 -1.95 15.61 40.45
N GLU A 496 -1.00 16.33 39.86
CA GLU A 496 -0.28 17.42 40.54
C GLU A 496 -1.17 18.63 40.82
N GLN A 497 -1.97 19.09 39.85
CA GLN A 497 -2.75 20.32 39.97
C GLN A 497 -4.12 20.12 40.64
N ILE A 498 -4.68 18.91 40.58
CA ILE A 498 -6.08 18.64 40.97
C ILE A 498 -6.19 17.48 41.96
N GLY A 499 -5.13 16.67 42.12
CA GLY A 499 -5.12 15.53 43.05
C GLY A 499 -5.93 14.32 42.57
N LYS A 500 -6.43 14.32 41.33
CA LYS A 500 -7.20 13.19 40.75
C LYS A 500 -7.08 13.10 39.23
N LEU A 501 -7.43 11.94 38.69
CA LEU A 501 -7.57 11.70 37.25
C LEU A 501 -8.79 12.47 36.66
N PRO A 502 -8.80 12.73 35.35
CA PRO A 502 -9.94 13.37 34.69
C PRO A 502 -11.14 12.43 34.61
N ASP A 503 -12.35 12.98 34.61
CA ASP A 503 -13.58 12.18 34.42
C ASP A 503 -13.76 11.74 32.95
N ALA A 504 -13.11 12.42 32.02
CA ALA A 504 -13.00 12.04 30.61
C ALA A 504 -11.77 12.67 29.93
N VAL A 505 -11.21 11.97 28.94
CA VAL A 505 -10.26 12.53 27.97
C VAL A 505 -10.88 12.52 26.59
N ILE A 506 -10.74 13.65 25.89
CA ILE A 506 -11.42 13.90 24.61
C ILE A 506 -10.39 14.37 23.59
N ALA A 507 -10.43 13.83 22.38
CA ALA A 507 -9.51 14.20 21.31
C ALA A 507 -10.13 13.98 19.93
N CYS A 508 -9.73 14.79 18.94
CA CYS A 508 -10.22 14.61 17.57
C CYS A 508 -9.54 13.43 16.87
N VAL A 509 -10.30 12.72 16.03
CA VAL A 509 -9.87 11.51 15.33
C VAL A 509 -9.95 11.75 13.82
N GLY A 510 -8.81 12.14 13.24
CA GLY A 510 -8.52 11.89 11.82
C GLY A 510 -7.90 10.50 11.72
N GLY A 511 -6.62 10.39 11.36
CA GLY A 511 -5.87 9.14 11.50
C GLY A 511 -5.47 8.77 12.94
N GLY A 512 -6.12 9.31 13.98
CA GLY A 512 -5.97 8.89 15.39
C GLY A 512 -4.68 9.25 16.17
N SER A 513 -3.65 9.86 15.59
CA SER A 513 -2.34 10.05 16.29
C SER A 513 -2.37 10.88 17.58
N ASN A 514 -3.06 12.03 17.60
CA ASN A 514 -3.18 12.84 18.82
C ASN A 514 -4.05 12.12 19.87
N ALA A 515 -5.15 11.52 19.41
CA ALA A 515 -6.11 10.83 20.23
C ALA A 515 -5.47 9.65 20.94
N ILE A 516 -4.83 8.73 20.22
CA ILE A 516 -4.17 7.59 20.85
C ILE A 516 -2.99 8.01 21.74
N GLY A 517 -2.31 9.11 21.42
CA GLY A 517 -1.27 9.70 22.28
C GLY A 517 -1.82 10.21 23.62
N MET A 518 -3.03 10.76 23.62
CA MET A 518 -3.75 11.14 24.84
C MET A 518 -4.30 9.91 25.56
N PHE A 519 -4.95 9.00 24.86
CA PHE A 519 -5.75 7.91 25.43
C PHE A 519 -4.92 6.78 26.00
N HIS A 520 -3.82 6.41 25.33
CA HIS A 520 -3.07 5.20 25.66
C HIS A 520 -2.63 5.13 27.13
N PRO A 521 -2.15 6.23 27.77
CA PRO A 521 -1.80 6.22 29.19
C PRO A 521 -2.97 6.10 30.19
N PHE A 522 -4.23 6.18 29.73
CA PHE A 522 -5.44 6.04 30.55
C PHE A 522 -6.22 4.75 30.27
N LEU A 523 -5.77 3.87 29.36
CA LEU A 523 -6.54 2.69 28.93
C LEU A 523 -6.94 1.74 30.07
N ASN A 524 -6.13 1.66 31.12
CA ASN A 524 -6.40 0.79 32.28
C ASN A 524 -7.16 1.53 33.42
N ASP A 525 -7.39 2.84 33.29
CA ASP A 525 -8.10 3.65 34.27
C ASP A 525 -9.61 3.63 33.94
N THR A 526 -10.32 2.59 34.37
CA THR A 526 -11.75 2.36 34.02
C THR A 526 -12.71 3.48 34.46
N SER A 527 -12.27 4.35 35.39
CA SER A 527 -12.99 5.54 35.80
C SER A 527 -12.91 6.70 34.78
N VAL A 528 -11.97 6.65 33.83
CA VAL A 528 -11.72 7.70 32.85
C VAL A 528 -12.43 7.35 31.54
N ARG A 529 -13.42 8.14 31.14
CA ARG A 529 -14.05 7.95 29.83
C ARG A 529 -13.11 8.40 28.70
N ILE A 530 -13.01 7.61 27.64
CA ILE A 530 -12.20 7.93 26.45
C ILE A 530 -13.14 8.25 25.30
N ILE A 531 -13.04 9.46 24.75
CA ILE A 531 -13.98 9.97 23.74
C ILE A 531 -13.19 10.48 22.52
N GLY A 532 -13.28 9.74 21.41
CA GLY A 532 -12.81 10.19 20.10
C GLY A 532 -13.89 10.99 19.37
N VAL A 533 -13.52 12.08 18.71
CA VAL A 533 -14.44 12.92 17.93
C VAL A 533 -13.99 12.96 16.47
N GLU A 534 -14.74 12.32 15.59
CA GLU A 534 -14.50 12.33 14.14
C GLU A 534 -15.11 13.57 13.48
N ALA A 535 -14.62 13.93 12.30
CA ALA A 535 -15.19 15.05 11.54
C ALA A 535 -16.56 14.64 10.96
N GLY A 536 -17.63 15.30 11.40
CA GLY A 536 -18.99 15.02 10.95
C GLY A 536 -19.31 15.48 9.51
N GLY A 537 -18.45 16.31 8.91
CA GLY A 537 -18.74 16.93 7.62
C GLY A 537 -20.00 17.82 7.66
N ASP A 538 -20.60 18.01 6.48
CA ASP A 538 -21.99 18.45 6.28
C ASP A 538 -22.80 17.26 5.74
#